data_AF-A0A7R8WZH8-F1
#
_entry.id   AF-A0A7R8WZH8-F1
#
_cell.length_a   1.000
_cell.length_b   1.000
_cell.length_c   1.000
_cell.angle_alpha   90.00
_cell.angle_beta   90.00
_cell.angle_gamma   90.00
#
_symmetry.space_group_name_H-M   'P 1'
#
loop_
_entity.id
_entity.type
_entity.pdbx_description
1 polymer ?
#
loop_
_entity_poly.entity_id
_entity_poly.type
_entity_poly.pdbx_seq_one_letter_code
_entity_poly.pdbx_strand_id
1 'polypeptide(L)'
;MAALQLQFSDYALEAGCDEAGRGCLAGPVFAAAVILPSNYTHAHLNDSKQLSESKKQALRLDIEEKAIAWAVAQVEPQEIDQINILNASILAMHKALAQLSQQPEYIAVD
;
A
#
# COMPACT_ATOMS: atom_id res chain seq x y z
N MET A 1 -0.99 7.13 -22.02
CA MET A 1 -1.05 6.48 -20.69
C MET A 1 -1.58 7.52 -19.72
N ALA A 2 -2.62 7.20 -18.95
CA ALA A 2 -3.13 8.13 -17.95
C ALA A 2 -2.01 8.42 -16.94
N ALA A 3 -1.75 9.69 -16.66
CA ALA A 3 -0.82 10.06 -15.59
C ALA A 3 -1.41 9.59 -14.26
N LEU A 4 -0.58 9.03 -13.38
CA LEU A 4 -1.00 8.71 -12.02
C LEU A 4 -1.49 9.99 -11.34
N GLN A 5 -2.74 9.98 -10.90
CA GLN A 5 -3.26 11.04 -10.07
C GLN A 5 -2.69 10.84 -8.66
N LEU A 6 -1.97 11.83 -8.14
CA LEU A 6 -1.36 11.78 -6.81
C LEU A 6 -2.40 11.75 -5.69
N GLN A 7 -3.58 12.31 -5.95
CA GLN A 7 -4.69 12.41 -5.00
C GLN A 7 -6.02 12.25 -5.76
N PHE A 8 -6.94 11.47 -5.21
CA PHE A 8 -8.29 11.27 -5.72
C PHE A 8 -9.32 12.15 -4.99
N SER A 9 -8.91 12.84 -3.92
CA SER A 9 -9.74 13.70 -3.10
C SER A 9 -9.09 15.07 -2.83
N ASP A 10 -9.86 15.99 -2.22
CA ASP A 10 -9.36 17.30 -1.77
C ASP A 10 -8.84 17.27 -0.31
N TYR A 11 -8.76 16.08 0.30
CA TYR A 11 -8.28 15.92 1.67
C TYR A 11 -6.75 16.01 1.76
N ALA A 12 -6.25 16.54 2.88
CA ALA A 12 -4.82 16.70 3.08
C ALA A 12 -4.12 15.37 3.38
N LEU A 13 -4.82 14.47 4.08
CA LEU A 13 -4.31 13.15 4.48
C LEU A 13 -5.04 12.04 3.70
N GLU A 14 -4.63 11.84 2.45
CA GLU A 14 -5.09 10.73 1.62
C GLU A 14 -4.14 9.55 1.71
N ALA A 15 -4.64 8.37 2.10
CA ALA A 15 -3.90 7.12 2.07
C ALA A 15 -4.20 6.33 0.79
N GLY A 16 -3.16 5.90 0.08
CA GLY A 16 -3.25 4.81 -0.90
C GLY A 16 -3.06 3.47 -0.22
N CYS A 17 -3.88 2.48 -0.57
CA CYS A 17 -3.84 1.13 0.01
C CYS A 17 -3.95 0.05 -1.09
N ASP A 18 -3.11 -0.97 -0.98
CA ASP A 18 -3.03 -2.09 -1.93
C ASP A 18 -2.53 -3.35 -1.21
N GLU A 19 -2.88 -4.53 -1.73
CA GLU A 19 -2.47 -5.83 -1.22
C GLU A 19 -1.60 -6.65 -2.19
N ALA A 20 -0.75 -7.51 -1.62
CA ALA A 20 0.03 -8.48 -2.36
C ALA A 20 -0.06 -9.86 -1.71
N GLY A 21 -0.13 -10.92 -2.52
CA GLY A 21 -0.21 -12.31 -2.04
C GLY A 21 -1.61 -12.93 -2.09
N ARG A 22 -2.59 -12.27 -2.71
CA ARG A 22 -3.95 -12.81 -2.85
C ARG A 22 -4.05 -14.08 -3.72
N GLY A 23 -3.14 -14.25 -4.69
CA GLY A 23 -3.20 -15.34 -5.68
C GLY A 23 -2.17 -16.46 -5.49
N CYS A 24 -1.26 -16.35 -4.52
CA CYS A 24 -0.23 -17.37 -4.31
C CYS A 24 -0.76 -18.58 -3.53
N LEU A 25 -0.13 -19.75 -3.73
CA LEU A 25 -0.53 -21.00 -3.05
C LEU A 25 -0.01 -21.11 -1.62
N ALA A 26 0.96 -20.28 -1.23
CA ALA A 26 1.59 -20.31 0.07
C ALA A 26 2.03 -18.91 0.48
N GLY A 27 2.14 -18.70 1.79
CA GLY A 27 2.53 -17.42 2.38
C GLY A 27 1.32 -16.57 2.80
N PRO A 28 1.58 -15.53 3.59
CA PRO A 28 0.55 -14.60 4.04
C PRO A 28 0.10 -13.69 2.90
N VAL A 29 -1.02 -12.98 3.11
CA VAL A 29 -1.35 -11.79 2.33
C VAL A 29 -0.81 -10.57 3.07
N PHE A 30 -0.11 -9.70 2.35
CA PHE A 30 0.40 -8.43 2.83
C PHE A 30 -0.47 -7.29 2.30
N ALA A 31 -0.59 -6.22 3.07
CA ALA A 31 -1.09 -4.94 2.57
C ALA A 31 -0.24 -3.78 3.07
N ALA A 32 -0.17 -2.72 2.29
CA ALA A 32 0.49 -1.48 2.67
C ALA A 32 -0.52 -0.33 2.61
N ALA A 33 -0.36 0.63 3.53
CA ALA A 33 -1.05 1.91 3.49
C ALA A 33 0.00 3.01 3.49
N VAL A 34 -0.10 3.98 2.59
CA VAL A 34 0.89 5.06 2.42
C VAL A 34 0.18 6.39 2.23
N ILE A 35 0.54 7.39 3.03
CA ILE A 35 0.16 8.79 2.86
C ILE A 35 1.38 9.54 2.31
N LEU A 36 1.29 10.02 1.09
CA LEU A 36 2.35 10.81 0.45
C LEU A 36 2.04 12.31 0.56
N PRO A 37 3.07 13.17 0.66
CA PRO A 37 2.84 14.61 0.58
C PRO A 37 2.36 14.99 -0.83
N SER A 38 1.54 16.04 -0.94
CA SER A 38 0.91 16.46 -2.21
C SER A 38 1.90 16.88 -3.30
N ASN A 39 3.13 17.19 -2.93
CA ASN A 39 4.23 17.52 -3.84
C ASN A 39 5.17 16.32 -4.12
N TYR A 40 4.84 15.12 -3.65
CA TYR A 40 5.65 13.93 -3.91
C TYR A 40 5.64 13.61 -5.40
N THR A 41 6.82 13.42 -5.97
CA THR A 41 6.95 12.93 -7.34
C THR A 41 8.13 12.00 -7.42
N HIS A 42 7.97 10.89 -8.13
CA HIS A 42 9.08 9.98 -8.40
C HIS A 42 8.94 9.40 -9.81
N ALA A 43 10.01 9.48 -10.61
CA ALA A 43 9.98 9.11 -12.03
C ALA A 43 9.56 7.65 -12.29
N HIS A 44 9.75 6.78 -11.30
CA HIS A 44 9.49 5.35 -11.39
C HIS A 44 8.22 4.88 -10.67
N LEU A 45 7.44 5.78 -10.08
CA LEU A 45 6.24 5.40 -9.31
C LEU A 45 5.19 4.69 -10.19
N ASN A 46 5.08 5.08 -11.46
CA ASN A 46 4.00 4.64 -12.36
C ASN A 46 4.26 3.31 -13.09
N ASP A 47 5.47 2.76 -13.01
CA ASP A 47 5.85 1.60 -13.83
C ASP A 47 6.48 0.48 -12.98
N SER A 48 5.93 0.27 -11.78
CA SER A 48 6.42 -0.72 -10.80
C SER A 48 6.51 -2.14 -11.37
N LYS A 49 5.68 -2.47 -12.38
CA LYS A 49 5.66 -3.77 -13.07
C LYS A 49 6.87 -4.00 -13.99
N GLN A 50 7.62 -2.96 -14.35
CA GLN A 50 8.82 -3.04 -15.19
C GLN A 50 10.13 -2.75 -14.42
N LEU A 51 10.06 -2.53 -13.10
CA LEU A 51 11.24 -2.26 -12.28
C LEU A 51 11.98 -3.54 -11.90
N SER A 52 13.32 -3.48 -11.95
CA SER A 52 14.18 -4.50 -11.33
C SER A 52 14.03 -4.47 -9.80
N GLU A 53 14.34 -5.59 -9.14
CA GLU A 53 14.32 -5.68 -7.67
C GLU A 53 15.13 -4.57 -6.99
N SER A 54 16.32 -4.25 -7.53
CA SER A 54 17.14 -3.14 -7.03
C SER A 54 16.45 -1.78 -7.12
N LYS A 55 15.71 -1.52 -8.19
CA LYS A 55 14.96 -0.27 -8.38
C LYS A 55 13.74 -0.21 -7.47
N LYS A 56 13.06 -1.35 -7.24
CA LYS A 56 11.95 -1.44 -6.28
C LYS A 56 12.41 -1.16 -4.85
N GLN A 57 13.56 -1.73 -4.46
CA GLN A 57 14.15 -1.47 -3.14
C GLN A 57 14.52 0.01 -2.97
N ALA A 58 15.15 0.62 -3.97
CA ALA A 58 15.45 2.05 -3.93
C ALA A 58 14.19 2.92 -3.85
N LEU A 59 13.16 2.60 -4.64
CA LEU A 59 11.88 3.29 -4.61
C LEU A 59 11.19 3.14 -3.25
N ARG A 60 11.21 1.94 -2.67
CA ARG A 60 10.67 1.69 -1.33
C ARG A 60 11.32 2.60 -0.30
N LEU A 61 12.66 2.67 -0.27
CA LEU A 61 13.38 3.53 0.68
C LEU A 61 13.02 5.01 0.48
N ASP A 62 12.91 5.47 -0.76
CA ASP A 62 12.50 6.84 -1.08
C ASP A 62 11.09 7.16 -0.57
N ILE A 63 10.14 6.22 -0.77
CA ILE A 63 8.77 6.35 -0.26
C ILE A 63 8.76 6.35 1.27
N GLU A 64 9.45 5.41 1.91
CA GLU A 64 9.48 5.29 3.38
C GLU A 64 10.10 6.54 4.04
N GLU A 65 11.08 7.18 3.40
CA GLU A 65 11.74 8.40 3.89
C GLU A 65 10.86 9.64 3.70
N LYS A 66 10.11 9.73 2.59
CA LYS A 66 9.37 10.94 2.20
C LYS A 66 7.89 10.92 2.52
N ALA A 67 7.31 9.75 2.81
CA ALA A 67 5.91 9.63 3.17
C ALA A 67 5.60 10.36 4.48
N ILE A 68 4.41 10.93 4.55
CA ILE A 68 3.86 11.52 5.78
C ILE A 68 3.65 10.42 6.83
N ALA A 69 3.04 9.31 6.41
CA ALA A 69 2.89 8.11 7.19
C ALA A 69 2.84 6.89 6.26
N TRP A 70 3.35 5.76 6.74
CA TRP A 70 3.20 4.50 6.04
C TRP A 70 3.18 3.34 7.03
N ALA A 71 2.59 2.24 6.63
CA ALA A 71 2.59 0.99 7.40
C ALA A 71 2.41 -0.21 6.47
N VAL A 72 2.91 -1.36 6.92
CA VAL A 72 2.72 -2.66 6.27
C VAL A 72 2.17 -3.63 7.29
N ALA A 73 1.18 -4.41 6.89
CA ALA A 73 0.60 -5.46 7.72
C ALA A 73 0.46 -6.75 6.93
N GLN A 74 0.30 -7.85 7.66
CA GLN A 74 0.09 -9.16 7.07
C GLN A 74 -1.04 -9.93 7.78
N VAL A 75 -1.62 -10.88 7.06
CA VAL A 75 -2.57 -11.87 7.58
C VAL A 75 -2.02 -13.25 7.25
N GLU A 76 -1.79 -14.04 8.28
CA GLU A 76 -1.15 -15.36 8.16
C GLU A 76 -2.07 -16.39 7.46
N PRO A 77 -1.51 -17.43 6.83
CA PRO A 77 -2.29 -18.49 6.19
C PRO A 77 -3.37 -19.11 7.08
N GLN A 78 -3.07 -19.31 8.37
CA GLN A 78 -4.03 -19.89 9.32
C GLN A 78 -5.26 -18.99 9.53
N GLU A 79 -5.09 -17.66 9.44
CA GLU A 79 -6.19 -16.70 9.52
C GLU A 79 -6.91 -16.62 8.17
N ILE A 80 -6.18 -16.66 7.04
CA ILE A 80 -6.76 -16.74 5.68
C ILE A 80 -7.72 -17.94 5.56
N ASP A 81 -7.32 -19.12 6.02
CA ASP A 81 -8.12 -20.34 5.96
C ASP A 81 -9.44 -20.21 6.75
N GLN A 82 -9.46 -19.38 7.79
CA GLN A 82 -10.64 -19.15 8.63
C GLN A 82 -11.61 -18.14 8.03
N ILE A 83 -11.09 -17.06 7.45
CA ILE A 83 -11.91 -15.93 7.01
C ILE A 83 -12.07 -15.82 5.50
N ASN A 84 -11.41 -16.68 4.71
CA ASN A 84 -11.23 -16.62 3.26
C ASN A 84 -10.30 -15.49 2.78
N ILE A 85 -9.77 -15.66 1.55
CA ILE A 85 -8.77 -14.74 1.00
C ILE A 85 -9.28 -13.32 0.76
N LEU A 86 -10.57 -13.14 0.42
CA LEU A 86 -11.14 -11.80 0.21
C LEU A 86 -11.14 -11.02 1.53
N ASN A 87 -11.65 -11.63 2.60
CA ASN A 87 -11.68 -10.96 3.90
C ASN A 87 -10.28 -10.81 4.50
N ALA A 88 -9.36 -11.72 4.20
CA ALA A 88 -7.96 -11.59 4.61
C ALA A 88 -7.27 -10.40 3.96
N SER A 89 -7.48 -10.15 2.66
CA SER A 89 -6.99 -8.93 1.99
C SER A 89 -7.54 -7.67 2.64
N ILE A 90 -8.86 -7.60 2.86
CA ILE A 90 -9.52 -6.48 3.53
C ILE A 90 -8.95 -6.28 4.94
N LEU A 91 -8.79 -7.36 5.70
CA LEU A 91 -8.22 -7.33 7.04
C LEU A 91 -6.77 -6.84 7.05
N ALA A 92 -5.94 -7.28 6.10
CA ALA A 92 -4.57 -6.81 5.96
C ALA A 92 -4.54 -5.29 5.74
N MET A 93 -5.39 -4.77 4.85
CA MET A 93 -5.52 -3.33 4.60
C MET A 93 -5.95 -2.56 5.85
N HIS A 94 -6.97 -3.04 6.57
CA HIS A 94 -7.38 -2.45 7.86
C HIS A 94 -6.25 -2.47 8.90
N LYS A 95 -5.49 -3.57 9.00
CA LYS A 95 -4.34 -3.67 9.90
C LYS A 95 -3.23 -2.70 9.52
N ALA A 96 -3.01 -2.44 8.23
CA ALA A 96 -2.03 -1.45 7.76
C ALA A 96 -2.49 -0.02 8.09
N LEU A 97 -3.74 0.32 7.77
CA LEU A 97 -4.33 1.62 8.09
C LEU A 97 -4.30 1.94 9.59
N ALA A 98 -4.56 0.94 10.44
CA ALA A 98 -4.55 1.09 11.90
C ALA A 98 -3.15 1.34 12.49
N GLN A 99 -2.08 1.04 11.74
CA GLN A 99 -0.69 1.25 12.15
C GLN A 99 -0.09 2.56 11.66
N LEU A 100 -0.83 3.33 10.85
CA LEU A 100 -0.36 4.64 10.40
C LEU A 100 -0.18 5.57 11.61
N SER A 101 0.93 6.31 11.62
CA SER A 101 1.20 7.35 12.62
C SER A 101 0.23 8.54 12.54
N GLN A 102 -0.43 8.70 11.40
CA GLN A 102 -1.44 9.73 11.15
C GLN A 102 -2.69 9.09 10.57
N GLN A 103 -3.85 9.49 11.11
CA GLN A 103 -5.14 8.99 10.64
C GLN A 103 -5.46 9.62 9.27
N PRO A 104 -5.73 8.81 8.22
CA PRO A 104 -6.16 9.33 6.93
C PRO A 104 -7.60 9.86 6.99
N GLU A 105 -7.87 10.89 6.21
CA GLU A 105 -9.19 11.47 6.00
C GLU A 105 -9.91 10.80 4.81
N TYR A 106 -9.13 10.30 3.85
CA TYR A 106 -9.59 9.57 2.68
C TYR A 106 -8.68 8.37 2.42
N ILE A 107 -9.27 7.29 1.91
CA ILE A 107 -8.55 6.07 1.56
C ILE A 107 -8.88 5.73 0.10
N ALA A 108 -7.87 5.73 -0.76
CA ALA A 108 -7.93 5.18 -2.11
C ALA A 108 -7.45 3.72 -2.05
N VAL A 109 -8.25 2.79 -2.56
CA VAL A 109 -8.01 1.34 -2.51
C VAL A 109 -8.00 0.79 -3.94
N ASP A 110 -7.07 -0.13 -4.25
CA ASP A 110 -7.07 -0.90 -5.51
C ASP A 110 -8.15 -2.02 -5.51
#